data_AF-A0A0Q6VHC1-F1
#
_entry.id   AF-A0A0Q6VHC1-F1
#
_cell.length_a   1.000
_cell.length_b   1.000
_cell.length_c   1.000
_cell.angle_alpha   90.00
_cell.angle_beta   90.00
_cell.angle_gamma   90.00
#
_symmetry.space_group_name_H-M   'P 1'
#
loop_
_entity.id
_entity.type
_entity.pdbx_description
1 polymer ?
#
loop_
_entity_poly.entity_id
_entity_poly.type
_entity_poly.pdbx_seq_one_letter_code
_entity_poly.pdbx_strand_id
1 'polypeptide(L)'
;MLDEAGFQPLGRTINVSERGADRVPSPPKWVSPVAEFLWSALPDPETGQWDHLFISAFEAACGALVALGEAVKAVDGGIERSAHPTLPATLPRWDDVATVVVSLAAQVNLLEYRHFVGARARPSQTGLRPANIRAAHGCGPAYLSPEAFGVFESLGLILGARWTEQAETILWRDSPDEWGIDFTADRRFTRARDIALVRVPEDIAERLKVTGVITEESIVDWLEAAAKYAPTTKTRDDALKSLRFWSRWNLDQLFLRRWRLHDGWLSAQEAERTLLIEHDALSITMVSAFVAQYLPHAPFLFE
;
A
#
# COMPACT_ATOMS: atom_id res chain seq x y z
N MET A 1 25.67 64.15 -32.40
CA MET A 1 24.94 62.89 -32.64
C MET A 1 25.97 61.80 -32.48
N LEU A 2 25.86 61.00 -31.40
CA LEU A 2 26.72 59.88 -30.96
C LEU A 2 28.14 60.30 -30.52
N ASP A 3 28.76 59.88 -29.41
CA ASP A 3 28.42 58.92 -28.35
C ASP A 3 29.09 59.36 -27.03
N GLU A 4 28.36 59.16 -25.94
CA GLU A 4 28.87 59.22 -24.56
C GLU A 4 29.78 58.02 -24.28
N ALA A 5 31.08 58.28 -24.13
CA ALA A 5 32.01 57.37 -23.48
C ALA A 5 32.57 58.05 -22.22
N GLY A 6 32.05 57.64 -21.06
CA GLY A 6 32.43 58.19 -19.76
C GLY A 6 32.28 57.14 -18.67
N PHE A 7 33.17 56.15 -18.68
CA PHE A 7 33.34 55.23 -17.57
C PHE A 7 33.73 56.01 -16.30
N GLN A 8 32.94 55.89 -15.23
CA GLN A 8 33.46 55.89 -13.86
C GLN A 8 32.65 54.93 -12.96
N PRO A 9 33.33 54.16 -12.09
CA PRO A 9 32.74 53.07 -11.34
C PRO A 9 32.12 53.60 -10.04
N LEU A 10 30.82 53.37 -9.85
CA LEU A 10 30.16 53.63 -8.58
C LEU A 10 29.67 52.31 -8.00
N GLY A 11 30.35 51.91 -6.92
CA GLY A 11 30.07 50.69 -6.17
C GLY A 11 28.60 50.57 -5.80
N ARG A 12 27.99 49.46 -6.22
CA ARG A 12 26.77 48.97 -5.61
C ARG A 12 27.18 47.95 -4.57
N THR A 13 27.03 48.33 -3.30
CA THR A 13 26.94 47.42 -2.17
C THR A 13 25.91 46.36 -2.53
N ILE A 14 26.35 45.12 -2.71
CA ILE A 14 25.44 43.97 -2.76
C ILE A 14 24.93 43.84 -1.33
N ASN A 15 23.72 44.35 -1.07
CA ASN A 15 22.96 43.88 0.08
C ASN A 15 22.66 42.41 -0.20
N VAL A 16 23.53 41.53 0.31
CA VAL A 16 23.21 40.13 0.52
C VAL A 16 22.10 40.15 1.56
N SER A 17 20.86 40.29 1.10
CA SER A 17 19.69 40.01 1.92
C SER A 17 19.92 38.65 2.54
N GLU A 18 19.92 38.64 3.86
CA GLU A 18 20.14 37.48 4.71
C GLU A 18 19.41 36.28 4.14
N ARG A 19 20.13 35.15 4.13
CA ARG A 19 19.66 33.83 3.73
C ARG A 19 18.23 33.65 4.22
N GLY A 20 17.35 33.38 3.26
CA GLY A 20 15.96 33.08 3.53
C GLY A 20 15.89 32.10 4.69
N ALA A 21 15.11 32.48 5.70
CA ALA A 21 14.61 31.53 6.68
C ALA A 21 14.17 30.28 5.92
N ASP A 22 14.73 29.12 6.32
CA ASP A 22 14.32 27.82 5.82
C ASP A 22 12.80 27.74 5.88
N ARG A 23 12.13 27.99 4.75
CA ARG A 23 10.70 27.79 4.64
C ARG A 23 10.51 26.29 4.70
N VAL A 24 10.08 25.81 5.87
CA VAL A 24 9.57 24.45 6.04
C VAL A 24 8.62 24.21 4.86
N PRO A 25 8.92 23.23 3.97
CA PRO A 25 8.09 22.99 2.81
C PRO A 25 6.68 22.67 3.28
N SER A 26 5.69 23.35 2.70
CA SER A 26 4.29 23.09 3.02
C SER A 26 3.98 21.60 2.77
N PRO A 27 3.17 20.97 3.64
CA PRO A 27 2.79 19.57 3.46
C PRO A 27 2.19 19.33 2.07
N PRO A 28 2.36 18.12 1.51
CA PRO A 28 1.64 17.73 0.30
C PRO A 28 0.13 17.96 0.46
N LYS A 29 -0.52 18.45 -0.60
CA LYS A 29 -1.94 18.86 -0.56
C LYS A 29 -2.91 17.71 -0.23
N TRP A 30 -2.47 16.46 -0.34
CA TRP A 30 -3.27 15.29 -0.04
C TRP A 30 -3.33 14.97 1.46
N VAL A 31 -2.39 15.46 2.29
CA VAL A 31 -2.28 15.03 3.70
C VAL A 31 -3.54 15.32 4.48
N SER A 32 -4.01 16.58 4.49
CA SER A 32 -5.20 16.95 5.26
C SER A 32 -6.49 16.28 4.73
N PRO A 33 -6.79 16.28 3.41
CA PRO A 33 -7.94 15.56 2.89
C PRO A 33 -7.92 14.05 3.20
N VAL A 34 -6.75 13.42 3.18
CA VAL A 34 -6.60 12.00 3.55
C VAL A 34 -6.89 11.81 5.02
N ALA A 35 -6.28 12.59 5.92
CA ALA A 35 -6.51 12.47 7.35
C ALA A 35 -8.00 12.65 7.72
N GLU A 36 -8.64 13.67 7.13
CA GLU A 36 -10.08 13.93 7.31
C GLU A 36 -10.93 12.77 6.81
N PHE A 37 -10.65 12.27 5.59
CA PHE A 37 -11.36 11.13 5.02
C PHE A 37 -11.22 9.88 5.89
N LEU A 38 -10.00 9.51 6.27
CA LEU A 38 -9.72 8.32 7.07
C LEU A 38 -10.50 8.36 8.38
N TRP A 39 -10.48 9.48 9.12
CA TRP A 39 -11.28 9.62 10.33
C TRP A 39 -12.78 9.50 10.05
N SER A 40 -13.30 10.18 9.03
CA SER A 40 -14.73 10.18 8.71
C SER A 40 -15.28 8.83 8.24
N ALA A 41 -14.42 8.00 7.67
CA ALA A 41 -14.77 6.69 7.13
C ALA A 41 -14.64 5.57 8.19
N LEU A 42 -14.07 5.85 9.37
CA LEU A 42 -14.15 4.91 10.49
C LEU A 42 -15.58 4.87 11.05
N PRO A 43 -16.09 3.71 11.49
CA PRO A 43 -17.49 3.56 11.90
C PRO A 43 -17.97 4.47 13.06
N ASP A 44 -17.08 4.90 13.95
CA ASP A 44 -17.40 5.85 15.03
C ASP A 44 -16.35 6.97 15.11
N PRO A 45 -16.51 8.04 14.31
CA PRO A 45 -15.53 9.13 14.25
C PRO A 45 -15.58 10.07 15.46
N GLU A 46 -16.67 10.05 16.25
CA GLU A 46 -16.93 11.04 17.31
C GLU A 46 -16.16 10.75 18.60
N THR A 47 -15.90 9.48 18.90
CA THR A 47 -15.15 9.05 20.08
C THR A 47 -13.68 9.47 20.00
N GLY A 48 -13.14 9.67 18.79
CA GLY A 48 -11.72 9.87 18.57
C GLY A 48 -10.88 8.65 19.00
N GLN A 49 -11.50 7.49 19.21
CA GLN A 49 -10.87 6.24 19.60
C GLN A 49 -11.47 5.11 18.77
N TRP A 50 -10.63 4.22 18.24
CA TRP A 50 -11.11 3.16 17.38
C TRP A 50 -10.32 1.87 17.49
N ASP A 51 -11.02 0.75 17.65
CA ASP A 51 -10.50 -0.60 17.45
C ASP A 51 -10.77 -1.01 15.99
N HIS A 52 -9.73 -1.44 15.27
CA HIS A 52 -9.83 -1.84 13.87
C HIS A 52 -10.69 -3.09 13.62
N LEU A 53 -11.14 -3.80 14.67
CA LEU A 53 -11.99 -4.98 14.61
C LEU A 53 -11.39 -6.14 13.79
N PHE A 54 -10.07 -6.14 13.62
CA PHE A 54 -9.33 -7.07 12.75
C PHE A 54 -9.81 -7.09 11.30
N ILE A 55 -10.35 -5.96 10.81
CA ILE A 55 -10.70 -5.77 9.40
C ILE A 55 -9.54 -5.06 8.70
N SER A 56 -8.92 -5.69 7.71
CA SER A 56 -7.66 -5.21 7.12
C SER A 56 -7.71 -3.78 6.57
N ALA A 57 -8.84 -3.35 5.99
CA ALA A 57 -9.00 -1.97 5.51
C ALA A 57 -8.98 -0.96 6.68
N PHE A 58 -9.60 -1.30 7.81
CA PHE A 58 -9.58 -0.48 9.02
C PHE A 58 -8.21 -0.52 9.71
N GLU A 59 -7.55 -1.68 9.75
CA GLU A 59 -6.17 -1.79 10.25
C GLU A 59 -5.20 -0.90 9.47
N ALA A 60 -5.28 -0.94 8.14
CA ALA A 60 -4.46 -0.11 7.27
C ALA A 60 -4.79 1.38 7.43
N ALA A 61 -6.06 1.74 7.59
CA ALA A 61 -6.50 3.11 7.87
C ALA A 61 -5.96 3.63 9.22
N CYS A 62 -6.05 2.81 10.28
CA CYS A 62 -5.47 3.12 11.59
C CYS A 62 -3.95 3.29 11.51
N GLY A 63 -3.27 2.38 10.80
CA GLY A 63 -1.84 2.48 10.53
C GLY A 63 -1.46 3.76 9.78
N ALA A 64 -2.27 4.16 8.79
CA ALA A 64 -2.07 5.40 8.04
C ALA A 64 -2.25 6.64 8.92
N LEU A 65 -3.29 6.69 9.77
CA LEU A 65 -3.51 7.80 10.71
C LEU A 65 -2.34 7.97 11.69
N VAL A 66 -1.80 6.87 12.22
CA VAL A 66 -0.60 6.91 13.06
C VAL A 66 0.62 7.40 12.26
N ALA A 67 0.81 6.88 11.05
CA ALA A 67 1.92 7.26 10.17
C ALA A 67 1.85 8.72 9.68
N LEU A 68 0.66 9.34 9.70
CA LEU A 68 0.46 10.76 9.40
C LEU A 68 0.59 11.67 10.65
N GLY A 69 0.79 11.09 11.84
CA GLY A 69 0.89 11.83 13.09
C GLY A 69 -0.47 12.30 13.65
N GLU A 70 -1.57 11.80 13.10
CA GLU A 70 -2.94 12.17 13.48
C GLU A 70 -3.47 11.32 14.64
N ALA A 71 -2.86 10.17 14.88
CA ALA A 71 -3.24 9.24 15.93
C ALA A 71 -2.04 8.62 16.64
N VAL A 72 -2.27 8.10 17.83
CA VAL A 72 -1.33 7.23 18.57
C VAL A 72 -1.94 5.84 18.70
N LYS A 73 -1.10 4.81 18.77
CA LYS A 73 -1.58 3.45 19.05
C LYS A 73 -2.06 3.35 20.49
N ALA A 74 -3.28 2.84 20.65
CA ALA A 74 -3.85 2.50 21.95
C ALA A 74 -3.20 1.22 22.51
N VAL A 75 -3.35 1.00 23.81
CA VAL A 75 -2.76 -0.18 24.50
C VAL A 75 -3.42 -1.48 24.07
N ASP A 76 -4.68 -1.43 23.66
CA ASP A 76 -5.49 -2.58 23.23
C ASP A 76 -5.32 -2.95 21.73
N GLY A 77 -4.49 -2.21 20.99
CA GLY A 77 -4.25 -2.42 19.56
C GLY A 77 -5.03 -1.47 18.64
N GLY A 78 -5.96 -0.69 19.18
CA GLY A 78 -6.66 0.37 18.47
C GLY A 78 -5.82 1.64 18.26
N ILE A 79 -6.49 2.74 17.95
CA ILE A 79 -5.90 4.08 17.87
C ILE A 79 -6.69 5.09 18.68
N GLU A 80 -5.99 6.13 19.14
CA GLU A 80 -6.59 7.32 19.74
C GLU A 80 -6.13 8.55 18.98
N ARG A 81 -7.03 9.52 18.79
CA ARG A 81 -6.71 10.78 18.12
C ARG A 81 -5.64 11.51 18.91
N SER A 82 -4.62 11.99 18.20
CA SER A 82 -3.55 12.76 18.82
C SER A 82 -4.11 14.08 19.36
N ALA A 83 -3.83 14.40 20.62
CA ALA A 83 -4.16 15.70 21.20
C ALA A 83 -3.39 16.84 20.52
N HIS A 84 -2.23 16.53 19.95
CA HIS A 84 -1.35 17.46 19.24
C HIS A 84 -0.89 16.85 17.91
N PRO A 85 -1.78 16.77 16.89
CA PRO A 85 -1.41 16.25 15.58
C PRO A 85 -0.20 16.99 15.05
N THR A 86 0.87 16.25 14.76
CA THR A 86 2.14 16.81 14.29
C THR A 86 2.55 16.07 13.05
N LEU A 87 2.70 16.81 11.95
CA LEU A 87 3.15 16.24 10.69
C LEU A 87 4.54 15.59 10.89
N PRO A 88 4.70 14.29 10.61
CA PRO A 88 5.97 13.62 10.80
C PRO A 88 6.99 14.12 9.79
N ALA A 89 8.27 14.10 10.20
CA ALA A 89 9.39 14.50 9.34
C ALA A 89 9.48 13.64 8.07
N THR A 90 9.07 12.37 8.18
CA THR A 90 9.01 11.43 7.06
C THR A 90 7.57 10.97 6.88
N LEU A 91 6.97 11.32 5.74
CA LEU A 91 5.62 10.89 5.41
C LEU A 91 5.58 9.46 4.87
N PRO A 92 4.46 8.74 5.10
CA PRO A 92 4.22 7.47 4.46
C PRO A 92 4.24 7.64 2.94
N ARG A 93 4.51 6.54 2.24
CA ARG A 93 4.54 6.57 0.78
C ARG A 93 3.16 6.89 0.21
N TRP A 94 3.13 7.73 -0.82
CA TRP A 94 1.87 8.16 -1.45
C TRP A 94 1.08 6.99 -2.04
N ASP A 95 1.76 6.01 -2.66
CA ASP A 95 1.12 4.84 -3.27
C ASP A 95 0.45 3.94 -2.22
N ASP A 96 1.08 3.77 -1.06
CA ASP A 96 0.48 3.06 0.07
C ASP A 96 -0.75 3.80 0.61
N VAL A 97 -0.63 5.11 0.86
CA VAL A 97 -1.76 5.93 1.33
C VAL A 97 -2.93 5.89 0.34
N ALA A 98 -2.65 6.02 -0.95
CA ALA A 98 -3.68 5.96 -1.99
C ALA A 98 -4.40 4.60 -2.00
N THR A 99 -3.65 3.51 -1.80
CA THR A 99 -4.22 2.16 -1.72
C THR A 99 -5.10 2.01 -0.49
N VAL A 100 -4.67 2.50 0.69
CA VAL A 100 -5.48 2.51 1.91
C VAL A 100 -6.79 3.28 1.70
N VAL A 101 -6.74 4.45 1.07
CA VAL A 101 -7.94 5.25 0.79
C VAL A 101 -8.91 4.51 -0.15
N VAL A 102 -8.39 3.88 -1.20
CA VAL A 102 -9.19 3.08 -2.14
C VAL A 102 -9.86 1.90 -1.43
N SER A 103 -9.09 1.09 -0.70
CA SER A 103 -9.62 -0.09 -0.03
C SER A 103 -10.58 0.26 1.11
N LEU A 104 -10.33 1.34 1.85
CA LEU A 104 -11.28 1.83 2.86
C LEU A 104 -12.57 2.33 2.21
N ALA A 105 -12.48 3.12 1.14
CA ALA A 105 -13.67 3.60 0.42
C ALA A 105 -14.52 2.44 -0.10
N ALA A 106 -13.90 1.38 -0.61
CA ALA A 106 -14.59 0.17 -1.03
C ALA A 106 -15.25 -0.54 0.17
N GLN A 107 -14.52 -0.72 1.27
CA GLN A 107 -15.00 -1.37 2.49
C GLN A 107 -16.26 -0.70 3.07
N VAL A 108 -16.36 0.63 2.99
CA VAL A 108 -17.50 1.39 3.50
C VAL A 108 -18.51 1.79 2.42
N ASN A 109 -18.46 1.17 1.24
CA ASN A 109 -19.36 1.42 0.11
C ASN A 109 -19.39 2.89 -0.38
N LEU A 110 -18.29 3.63 -0.19
CA LEU A 110 -18.09 4.95 -0.81
C LEU A 110 -17.49 4.81 -2.22
N LEU A 111 -16.83 3.69 -2.51
CA LEU A 111 -16.38 3.30 -3.83
C LEU A 111 -17.07 1.98 -4.20
N GLU A 112 -17.66 1.92 -5.40
CA GLU A 112 -18.22 0.68 -5.92
C GLU A 112 -17.81 0.49 -7.38
N TYR A 113 -17.18 -0.64 -7.67
CA TYR A 113 -16.74 -0.96 -9.02
C TYR A 113 -17.91 -1.39 -9.90
N ARG A 114 -17.75 -1.17 -11.21
CA ARG A 114 -18.77 -1.50 -12.21
C ARG A 114 -18.20 -2.39 -13.28
N HIS A 115 -18.96 -3.43 -13.60
CA HIS A 115 -18.68 -4.27 -14.75
C HIS A 115 -18.72 -3.45 -16.05
N PHE A 116 -17.86 -3.83 -17.00
CA PHE A 116 -17.84 -3.28 -18.34
C PHE A 116 -17.49 -4.38 -19.36
N VAL A 117 -17.73 -4.09 -20.64
CA VAL A 117 -17.43 -5.02 -21.73
C VAL A 117 -15.92 -5.28 -21.77
N GLY A 118 -15.49 -6.50 -21.42
CA GLY A 118 -14.08 -6.92 -21.35
C GLY A 118 -13.66 -7.52 -20.01
N ALA A 119 -14.44 -7.36 -18.94
CA ALA A 119 -14.17 -7.98 -17.65
C ALA A 119 -14.40 -9.51 -17.66
N ARG A 120 -13.56 -10.28 -16.95
CA ARG A 120 -13.75 -11.73 -16.77
C ARG A 120 -14.83 -11.98 -15.69
N ALA A 121 -15.93 -12.64 -16.10
CA ALA A 121 -17.06 -13.14 -15.29
C ALA A 121 -18.19 -12.14 -14.88
N ARG A 122 -19.38 -12.73 -14.64
CA ARG A 122 -20.75 -12.19 -14.82
C ARG A 122 -21.09 -10.92 -14.01
N PRO A 123 -22.01 -10.08 -14.53
CA PRO A 123 -22.54 -8.95 -13.77
C PRO A 123 -23.28 -9.41 -12.50
N SER A 124 -22.89 -8.87 -11.35
CA SER A 124 -23.78 -8.79 -10.18
C SER A 124 -25.05 -8.05 -10.60
N GLN A 125 -26.20 -8.74 -10.60
CA GLN A 125 -27.48 -8.20 -11.06
C GLN A 125 -28.20 -7.31 -10.01
N THR A 126 -27.61 -7.08 -8.84
CA THR A 126 -28.28 -6.39 -7.73
C THR A 126 -27.56 -5.10 -7.32
N GLY A 127 -28.30 -3.98 -7.33
CA GLY A 127 -28.09 -2.86 -6.40
C GLY A 127 -27.01 -1.81 -6.72
N LEU A 128 -26.35 -1.88 -7.88
CA LEU A 128 -25.20 -1.02 -8.17
C LEU A 128 -25.62 0.40 -8.63
N ARG A 129 -25.32 1.43 -7.81
CA ARG A 129 -25.47 2.87 -8.14
C ARG A 129 -24.88 3.23 -9.53
N PRO A 130 -25.45 4.15 -10.33
CA PRO A 130 -24.88 4.48 -11.63
C PRO A 130 -23.42 4.93 -11.54
N ALA A 131 -22.57 4.49 -12.48
CA ALA A 131 -21.17 4.93 -12.52
C ALA A 131 -21.08 6.44 -12.71
N ASN A 132 -20.29 7.12 -11.87
CA ASN A 132 -19.96 8.53 -12.03
C ASN A 132 -18.46 8.76 -12.26
N ILE A 133 -17.62 7.73 -12.15
CA ILE A 133 -16.22 7.74 -12.58
C ILE A 133 -16.08 6.95 -13.88
N ARG A 134 -15.55 7.62 -14.92
CA ARG A 134 -15.36 7.05 -16.25
C ARG A 134 -14.10 6.19 -16.31
N ALA A 135 -14.22 5.05 -17.01
CA ALA A 135 -13.10 4.18 -17.36
C ALA A 135 -12.00 4.94 -18.13
N ALA A 136 -10.74 4.64 -17.81
CA ALA A 136 -9.54 5.18 -18.45
C ALA A 136 -8.29 4.42 -18.00
N HIS A 137 -7.22 4.46 -18.80
CA HIS A 137 -5.90 3.89 -18.44
C HIS A 137 -5.97 2.44 -17.94
N GLY A 138 -6.77 1.58 -18.59
CA GLY A 138 -6.94 0.19 -18.17
C GLY A 138 -7.92 -0.02 -17.00
N CYS A 139 -8.30 1.04 -16.28
CA CYS A 139 -9.29 0.98 -15.20
C CYS A 139 -10.73 0.99 -15.73
N GLY A 140 -11.59 0.17 -15.14
CA GLY A 140 -13.01 0.12 -15.45
C GLY A 140 -13.80 1.31 -14.88
N PRO A 141 -15.10 1.42 -15.18
CA PRO A 141 -15.96 2.43 -14.56
C PRO A 141 -16.24 2.11 -13.09
N ALA A 142 -16.57 3.14 -12.31
CA ALA A 142 -16.95 3.01 -10.91
C ALA A 142 -17.97 4.06 -10.50
N TYR A 143 -18.65 3.81 -9.38
CA TYR A 143 -19.31 4.84 -8.59
C TYR A 143 -18.38 5.28 -7.45
N LEU A 144 -18.26 6.58 -7.24
CA LEU A 144 -17.60 7.20 -6.10
C LEU A 144 -18.61 8.11 -5.40
N SER A 145 -18.75 8.01 -4.10
CA SER A 145 -19.66 8.85 -3.33
C SER A 145 -19.13 10.29 -3.24
N PRO A 146 -19.98 11.33 -3.25
CA PRO A 146 -19.57 12.74 -3.14
C PRO A 146 -18.58 13.02 -2.01
N GLU A 147 -18.73 12.33 -0.88
CA GLU A 147 -17.89 12.44 0.32
C GLU A 147 -16.44 12.03 0.06
N ALA A 148 -16.19 11.12 -0.88
CA ALA A 148 -14.85 10.63 -1.22
C ALA A 148 -14.21 11.36 -2.43
N PHE A 149 -14.94 12.21 -3.16
CA PHE A 149 -14.39 12.89 -4.35
C PHE A 149 -13.15 13.74 -4.01
N GLY A 150 -13.25 14.55 -2.95
CA GLY A 150 -12.18 15.47 -2.57
C GLY A 150 -10.86 14.76 -2.27
N VAL A 151 -10.90 13.64 -1.54
CA VAL A 151 -9.69 12.88 -1.22
C VAL A 151 -9.11 12.19 -2.48
N PHE A 152 -9.95 11.62 -3.35
CA PHE A 152 -9.49 10.99 -4.61
C PHE A 152 -8.88 12.02 -5.57
N GLU A 153 -9.44 13.23 -5.67
CA GLU A 153 -8.86 14.33 -6.44
C GLU A 153 -7.54 14.82 -5.81
N SER A 154 -7.49 14.96 -4.48
CA SER A 154 -6.28 15.41 -3.77
C SER A 154 -5.10 14.46 -3.97
N LEU A 155 -5.38 13.15 -4.06
CA LEU A 155 -4.40 12.11 -4.34
C LEU A 155 -4.05 12.02 -5.82
N GLY A 156 -4.78 12.70 -6.71
CA GLY A 156 -4.58 12.62 -8.15
C GLY A 156 -5.06 11.31 -8.76
N LEU A 157 -5.94 10.56 -8.08
CA LEU A 157 -6.52 9.31 -8.59
C LEU A 157 -7.60 9.57 -9.64
N ILE A 158 -8.30 10.70 -9.52
CA ILE A 158 -9.32 11.12 -10.49
C ILE A 158 -9.06 12.55 -10.97
N LEU A 159 -9.46 12.81 -12.23
CA LEU A 159 -9.51 14.15 -12.81
C LEU A 159 -10.73 14.27 -13.71
N GLY A 160 -11.63 15.20 -13.40
CA GLY A 160 -12.85 15.40 -14.19
C GLY A 160 -13.73 14.15 -14.26
N ALA A 161 -13.91 13.49 -13.11
CA ALA A 161 -14.71 12.26 -12.96
C ALA A 161 -14.24 11.10 -13.86
N ARG A 162 -12.92 10.93 -13.98
CA ARG A 162 -12.24 9.88 -14.74
C ARG A 162 -11.00 9.43 -13.97
N TRP A 163 -10.69 8.14 -14.02
CA TRP A 163 -9.41 7.62 -13.51
C TRP A 163 -8.22 8.28 -14.22
N THR A 164 -7.18 8.59 -13.46
CA THR A 164 -5.90 9.05 -14.01
C THR A 164 -4.99 7.86 -14.31
N GLU A 165 -3.88 8.10 -15.02
CA GLU A 165 -2.84 7.08 -15.23
C GLU A 165 -2.23 6.58 -13.91
N GLN A 166 -2.08 7.46 -12.92
CA GLN A 166 -1.53 7.11 -11.61
C GLN A 166 -2.46 6.17 -10.82
N ALA A 167 -3.77 6.24 -11.05
CA ALA A 167 -4.72 5.36 -10.40
C ALA A 167 -4.59 3.90 -10.84
N GLU A 168 -4.10 3.63 -12.05
CA GLU A 168 -4.03 2.28 -12.61
C GLU A 168 -3.25 1.32 -11.71
N THR A 169 -2.04 1.70 -11.31
CA THR A 169 -1.20 0.84 -10.46
C THR A 169 -1.69 0.77 -9.02
N ILE A 170 -2.45 1.75 -8.54
CA ILE A 170 -3.12 1.68 -7.23
C ILE A 170 -4.28 0.68 -7.30
N LEU A 171 -5.05 0.70 -8.38
CA LEU A 171 -6.18 -0.21 -8.60
C LEU A 171 -5.73 -1.63 -8.93
N TRP A 172 -4.48 -1.86 -9.34
CA TRP A 172 -3.88 -3.21 -9.37
C TRP A 172 -3.66 -3.79 -7.97
N ARG A 173 -3.40 -2.93 -6.96
CA ARG A 173 -3.21 -3.36 -5.57
C ARG A 173 -4.53 -3.72 -4.90
N ASP A 174 -5.59 -3.03 -5.27
CA ASP A 174 -6.97 -3.36 -4.84
C ASP A 174 -7.55 -4.54 -5.64
N SER A 175 -7.24 -4.62 -6.96
CA SER A 175 -7.63 -5.69 -7.88
C SER A 175 -9.13 -6.04 -7.86
N PRO A 176 -10.02 -5.11 -8.24
CA PRO A 176 -11.45 -5.34 -8.18
C PRO A 176 -11.94 -6.45 -9.11
N ASP A 177 -12.63 -7.43 -8.53
CA ASP A 177 -13.19 -8.58 -9.24
C ASP A 177 -14.11 -8.17 -10.41
N GLU A 178 -14.86 -7.08 -10.25
CA GLU A 178 -15.81 -6.59 -11.26
C GLU A 178 -15.15 -6.22 -12.59
N TRP A 179 -13.87 -5.86 -12.54
CA TRP A 179 -13.10 -5.49 -13.72
C TRP A 179 -12.34 -6.66 -14.33
N GLY A 180 -12.04 -7.70 -13.55
CA GLY A 180 -11.33 -8.89 -14.01
C GLY A 180 -10.02 -8.58 -14.74
N ILE A 181 -9.30 -7.55 -14.29
CA ILE A 181 -8.04 -7.09 -14.90
C ILE A 181 -6.94 -8.09 -14.56
N ASP A 182 -6.33 -8.66 -15.59
CA ASP A 182 -5.17 -9.53 -15.46
C ASP A 182 -3.88 -8.74 -15.70
N PHE A 183 -3.38 -8.08 -14.64
CA PHE A 183 -2.15 -7.30 -14.72
C PHE A 183 -0.88 -8.17 -14.84
N THR A 184 -0.98 -9.49 -14.66
CA THR A 184 0.19 -10.39 -14.67
C THR A 184 0.82 -10.53 -16.05
N ALA A 185 0.03 -10.31 -17.11
CA ALA A 185 0.49 -10.27 -18.49
C ALA A 185 1.05 -8.90 -18.91
N ASP A 186 0.92 -7.85 -18.08
CA ASP A 186 1.41 -6.52 -18.40
C ASP A 186 2.96 -6.50 -18.40
N ARG A 187 3.52 -5.74 -19.34
CA ARG A 187 4.98 -5.57 -19.48
C ARG A 187 5.62 -4.94 -18.24
N ARG A 188 4.90 -4.08 -17.53
CA ARG A 188 5.36 -3.45 -16.28
C ARG A 188 5.50 -4.50 -15.17
N PHE A 189 4.51 -5.38 -15.01
CA PHE A 189 4.55 -6.45 -14.01
C PHE A 189 5.68 -7.45 -14.31
N THR A 190 5.73 -7.97 -15.54
CA THR A 190 6.77 -8.93 -15.95
C THR A 190 8.18 -8.35 -15.81
N ARG A 191 8.38 -7.09 -16.21
CA ARG A 191 9.65 -6.39 -16.01
C ARG A 191 10.00 -6.23 -14.53
N ALA A 192 9.04 -5.86 -13.68
CA ALA A 192 9.28 -5.68 -12.26
C ALA A 192 9.65 -6.99 -11.56
N ARG A 193 9.03 -8.11 -11.95
CA ARG A 193 9.43 -9.46 -11.53
C ARG A 193 10.87 -9.77 -11.92
N ASP A 194 11.23 -9.55 -13.17
CA ASP A 194 12.58 -9.86 -13.67
C ASP A 194 13.65 -9.01 -12.95
N ILE A 195 13.34 -7.74 -12.67
CA ILE A 195 14.19 -6.87 -11.85
C ILE A 195 14.30 -7.41 -10.41
N ALA A 196 13.19 -7.81 -9.80
CA ALA A 196 13.17 -8.34 -8.44
C ALA A 196 14.05 -9.59 -8.31
N LEU A 197 14.02 -10.48 -9.31
CA LEU A 197 14.85 -11.70 -9.37
C LEU A 197 16.34 -11.40 -9.44
N VAL A 198 16.75 -10.39 -10.21
CA VAL A 198 18.16 -10.05 -10.42
C VAL A 198 18.74 -9.22 -9.27
N ARG A 199 17.89 -8.45 -8.57
CA ARG A 199 18.34 -7.44 -7.59
C ARG A 199 17.95 -7.77 -6.15
N VAL A 200 17.87 -9.04 -5.79
CA VAL A 200 17.55 -9.46 -4.41
C VAL A 200 18.65 -8.98 -3.46
N PRO A 201 18.33 -8.13 -2.46
CA PRO A 201 19.28 -7.72 -1.43
C PRO A 201 19.76 -8.92 -0.59
N GLU A 202 20.96 -8.84 -0.02
CA GLU A 202 21.56 -9.95 0.74
C GLU A 202 20.71 -10.34 1.97
N ASP A 203 20.23 -9.36 2.73
CA ASP A 203 19.34 -9.57 3.89
C ASP A 203 18.04 -10.28 3.49
N ILE A 204 17.51 -9.96 2.30
CA ILE A 204 16.31 -10.57 1.75
C ILE A 204 16.63 -11.99 1.26
N ALA A 205 17.75 -12.19 0.58
CA ALA A 205 18.17 -13.50 0.09
C ALA A 205 18.38 -14.50 1.25
N GLU A 206 18.95 -14.06 2.37
CA GLU A 206 19.09 -14.87 3.58
C GLU A 206 17.73 -15.28 4.15
N ARG A 207 16.79 -14.34 4.28
CA ARG A 207 15.43 -14.63 4.76
C ARG A 207 14.72 -15.63 3.83
N LEU A 208 14.83 -15.44 2.51
CA LEU A 208 14.23 -16.34 1.52
C LEU A 208 14.77 -17.78 1.62
N LYS A 209 16.08 -17.95 1.89
CA LYS A 209 16.68 -19.29 2.10
C LYS A 209 16.06 -20.02 3.29
N VAL A 210 15.83 -19.32 4.39
CA VAL A 210 15.21 -19.91 5.59
C VAL A 210 13.74 -20.25 5.33
N THR A 211 13.00 -19.35 4.67
CA THR A 211 11.57 -19.56 4.43
C THR A 211 11.26 -20.65 3.39
N GLY A 212 12.20 -20.92 2.47
CA GLY A 212 12.05 -21.96 1.45
C GLY A 212 12.21 -23.40 1.95
N VAL A 213 12.64 -23.62 3.19
CA VAL A 213 13.04 -24.94 3.69
C VAL A 213 12.24 -25.32 4.94
N ILE A 214 11.54 -26.44 4.85
CA ILE A 214 10.91 -27.10 6.00
C ILE A 214 11.74 -28.34 6.33
N THR A 215 12.35 -28.37 7.51
CA THR A 215 13.22 -29.46 7.98
C THR A 215 12.46 -30.43 8.89
N GLU A 216 12.97 -31.65 9.05
CA GLU A 216 12.43 -32.59 10.07
C GLU A 216 12.49 -31.99 11.48
N GLU A 217 13.55 -31.25 11.78
CA GLU A 217 13.70 -30.53 13.05
C GLU A 217 12.55 -29.55 13.27
N SER A 218 12.22 -28.73 12.27
CA SER A 218 11.08 -27.79 12.38
C SER A 218 9.73 -28.47 12.59
N ILE A 219 9.56 -29.70 12.07
CA ILE A 219 8.34 -30.50 12.28
C ILE A 219 8.30 -31.03 13.72
N VAL A 220 9.43 -31.55 14.22
CA VAL A 220 9.55 -32.03 15.60
C VAL A 220 9.30 -30.88 16.58
N ASP A 221 9.96 -29.74 16.39
CA ASP A 221 9.80 -28.56 17.23
C ASP A 221 8.34 -28.09 17.29
N TRP A 222 7.68 -28.04 16.12
CA TRP A 222 6.28 -27.66 16.05
C TRP A 222 5.37 -28.66 16.78
N LEU A 223 5.62 -29.97 16.64
CA LEU A 223 4.86 -31.02 17.32
C LEU A 223 5.06 -30.98 18.84
N GLU A 224 6.29 -30.75 19.31
CA GLU A 224 6.60 -30.59 20.74
C GLU A 224 5.91 -29.36 21.33
N ALA A 225 5.87 -28.25 20.60
CA ALA A 225 5.12 -27.07 21.00
C ALA A 225 3.61 -27.37 21.03
N ALA A 226 3.07 -28.00 19.99
CA ALA A 226 1.67 -28.36 19.91
C ALA A 226 1.24 -29.32 21.03
N ALA A 227 2.10 -30.26 21.45
CA ALA A 227 1.81 -31.15 22.56
C ALA A 227 1.57 -30.43 23.90
N LYS A 228 2.11 -29.21 24.06
CA LYS A 228 1.95 -28.39 25.27
C LYS A 228 0.68 -27.54 25.25
N TYR A 229 0.26 -27.07 24.08
CA TYR A 229 -0.74 -26.01 23.96
C TYR A 229 -2.00 -26.40 23.18
N ALA A 230 -1.94 -27.45 22.35
CA ALA A 230 -3.06 -27.85 21.51
C ALA A 230 -4.07 -28.71 22.29
N PRO A 231 -5.38 -28.50 22.08
CA PRO A 231 -6.42 -29.29 22.74
C PRO A 231 -6.51 -30.72 22.22
N THR A 232 -5.92 -31.00 21.06
CA THR A 232 -5.92 -32.31 20.41
C THR A 232 -4.51 -32.71 20.01
N THR A 233 -4.23 -34.01 20.00
CA THR A 233 -2.99 -34.56 19.48
C THR A 233 -2.83 -34.15 18.03
N LYS A 234 -1.71 -33.48 17.73
CA LYS A 234 -1.38 -33.07 16.37
C LYS A 234 -0.54 -34.11 15.66
N THR A 235 -0.74 -34.16 14.35
CA THR A 235 -0.04 -35.07 13.46
C THR A 235 1.06 -34.34 12.70
N ARG A 236 1.96 -35.11 12.10
CA ARG A 236 2.96 -34.60 11.16
C ARG A 236 2.33 -33.78 10.02
N ASP A 237 1.16 -34.18 9.54
CA ASP A 237 0.45 -33.47 8.48
C ASP A 237 -0.04 -32.09 8.94
N ASP A 238 -0.54 -31.99 10.18
CA ASP A 238 -0.91 -30.70 10.78
C ASP A 238 0.30 -29.76 10.92
N ALA A 239 1.45 -30.31 11.28
CA ALA A 239 2.70 -29.57 11.36
C ALA A 239 3.11 -29.05 9.98
N LEU A 240 3.10 -29.91 8.96
CA LEU A 240 3.42 -29.52 7.58
C LEU A 240 2.48 -28.42 7.05
N LYS A 241 1.16 -28.56 7.25
CA LYS A 241 0.18 -27.52 6.86
C LYS A 241 0.48 -26.19 7.55
N SER A 242 0.73 -26.22 8.85
CA SER A 242 1.02 -25.01 9.63
C SER A 242 2.33 -24.36 9.20
N LEU A 243 3.40 -25.15 9.04
CA LEU A 243 4.72 -24.65 8.62
C LEU A 243 4.69 -24.06 7.20
N ARG A 244 3.95 -24.69 6.28
CA ARG A 244 3.73 -24.15 4.92
C ARG A 244 2.97 -22.83 4.96
N PHE A 245 1.89 -22.76 5.75
CA PHE A 245 1.13 -21.54 5.94
C PHE A 245 2.02 -20.40 6.47
N TRP A 246 2.77 -20.64 7.55
CA TRP A 246 3.65 -19.63 8.13
C TRP A 246 4.79 -19.24 7.19
N SER A 247 5.33 -20.18 6.41
CA SER A 247 6.35 -19.88 5.41
C SER A 247 5.79 -18.95 4.32
N ARG A 248 4.60 -19.26 3.78
CA ARG A 248 3.95 -18.40 2.80
C ARG A 248 3.62 -17.03 3.37
N TRP A 249 3.01 -16.98 4.56
CA TRP A 249 2.69 -15.73 5.27
C TRP A 249 3.93 -14.84 5.46
N ASN A 250 5.05 -15.43 5.88
CA ASN A 250 6.30 -14.69 6.06
C ASN A 250 6.84 -14.09 4.75
N LEU A 251 6.63 -14.76 3.61
CA LEU A 251 6.99 -14.22 2.29
C LEU A 251 6.05 -13.10 1.88
N ASP A 252 4.75 -13.27 2.06
CA ASP A 252 3.79 -12.22 1.76
C ASP A 252 4.14 -10.96 2.56
N GLN A 253 4.35 -11.09 3.88
CA GLN A 253 4.79 -9.99 4.75
C GLN A 253 6.10 -9.34 4.30
N LEU A 254 7.04 -10.12 3.75
CA LEU A 254 8.29 -9.60 3.21
C LEU A 254 8.04 -8.71 1.98
N PHE A 255 7.24 -9.17 1.02
CA PHE A 255 6.91 -8.38 -0.18
C PHE A 255 6.06 -7.16 0.14
N LEU A 256 5.04 -7.31 0.99
CA LEU A 256 4.18 -6.22 1.43
C LEU A 256 4.97 -5.04 2.02
N ARG A 257 6.09 -5.32 2.69
CA ARG A 257 6.94 -4.30 3.34
C ARG A 257 8.15 -3.87 2.53
N ARG A 258 8.71 -4.75 1.70
CA ARG A 258 10.05 -4.54 1.09
C ARG A 258 10.00 -4.43 -0.43
N TRP A 259 8.84 -4.53 -1.08
CA TRP A 259 8.76 -4.50 -2.54
C TRP A 259 7.67 -3.57 -3.07
N ARG A 260 7.96 -2.81 -4.12
CA ARG A 260 6.97 -1.99 -4.86
C ARG A 260 7.18 -2.13 -6.36
N LEU A 261 6.10 -2.01 -7.14
CA LEU A 261 6.13 -2.21 -8.60
C LEU A 261 7.17 -1.32 -9.31
N HIS A 262 7.25 -0.05 -8.93
CA HIS A 262 8.13 0.93 -9.58
C HIS A 262 9.56 0.93 -9.03
N ASP A 263 9.73 0.63 -7.74
CA ASP A 263 11.02 0.75 -7.04
C ASP A 263 11.75 -0.59 -6.92
N GLY A 264 11.04 -1.71 -7.04
CA GLY A 264 11.57 -3.03 -6.73
C GLY A 264 11.77 -3.22 -5.23
N TRP A 265 12.90 -3.81 -4.85
CA TRP A 265 13.25 -4.00 -3.44
C TRP A 265 13.64 -2.68 -2.78
N LEU A 266 12.89 -2.28 -1.77
CA LEU A 266 13.14 -1.10 -0.96
C LEU A 266 14.36 -1.34 -0.06
N SER A 267 15.10 -0.28 0.29
CA SER A 267 16.08 -0.28 1.38
C SER A 267 15.38 -0.27 2.75
N ALA A 268 16.08 -0.64 3.84
CA ALA A 268 15.47 -0.67 5.17
C ALA A 268 14.84 0.68 5.55
N GLN A 269 15.50 1.79 5.22
CA GLN A 269 15.01 3.14 5.44
C GLN A 269 13.76 3.45 4.60
N GLU A 270 13.69 3.02 3.34
CA GLU A 270 12.50 3.21 2.52
C GLU A 270 11.30 2.39 3.02
N ALA A 271 11.55 1.23 3.62
CA ALA A 271 10.50 0.41 4.21
C ALA A 271 9.89 1.02 5.48
N GLU A 272 10.59 1.90 6.19
CA GLU A 272 10.02 2.65 7.34
C GLU A 272 8.84 3.54 6.92
N ARG A 273 8.76 3.90 5.63
CA ARG A 273 7.70 4.72 5.06
C ARG A 273 6.51 3.91 4.56
N THR A 274 6.61 2.58 4.59
CA THR A 274 5.57 1.71 4.04
C THR A 274 4.42 1.55 5.01
N LEU A 275 3.21 1.43 4.47
CA LEU A 275 2.05 0.97 5.23
C LEU A 275 1.83 -0.50 4.92
N LEU A 276 1.53 -1.29 5.96
CA LEU A 276 1.18 -2.70 5.79
C LEU A 276 -0.26 -2.78 5.30
N ILE A 277 -0.44 -3.38 4.12
CA ILE A 277 -1.74 -3.61 3.49
C ILE A 277 -1.83 -5.12 3.26
N GLU A 278 -2.43 -5.86 4.18
CA GLU A 278 -2.31 -7.33 4.24
C GLU A 278 -2.82 -8.06 2.99
N HIS A 279 -3.74 -7.45 2.26
CA HIS A 279 -4.39 -8.00 1.08
C HIS A 279 -4.01 -7.26 -0.22
N ASP A 280 -2.82 -6.66 -0.29
CA ASP A 280 -2.32 -6.05 -1.54
C ASP A 280 -2.13 -7.12 -2.63
N ALA A 281 -3.09 -7.18 -3.55
CA ALA A 281 -3.17 -8.20 -4.59
C ALA A 281 -1.94 -8.19 -5.52
N LEU A 282 -1.39 -7.02 -5.79
CA LEU A 282 -0.20 -6.87 -6.63
C LEU A 282 1.02 -7.49 -5.97
N SER A 283 1.23 -7.21 -4.68
CA SER A 283 2.34 -7.75 -3.90
C SER A 283 2.23 -9.27 -3.74
N ILE A 284 1.04 -9.77 -3.39
CA ILE A 284 0.77 -11.23 -3.23
C ILE A 284 1.00 -11.98 -4.55
N THR A 285 0.53 -11.41 -5.67
CA THR A 285 0.73 -12.00 -7.00
C THR A 285 2.20 -11.97 -7.41
N MET A 286 2.92 -10.91 -7.05
CA MET A 286 4.37 -10.81 -7.27
C MET A 286 5.14 -11.88 -6.50
N VAL A 287 4.76 -12.19 -5.25
CA VAL A 287 5.38 -13.27 -4.46
C VAL A 287 5.31 -14.58 -5.24
N SER A 288 4.11 -14.97 -5.70
CA SER A 288 3.94 -16.24 -6.41
C SER A 288 4.76 -16.28 -7.72
N ALA A 289 4.74 -15.20 -8.50
CA ALA A 289 5.50 -15.10 -9.74
C ALA A 289 7.02 -15.11 -9.53
N PHE A 290 7.50 -14.50 -8.45
CA PHE A 290 8.91 -14.47 -8.07
C PHE A 290 9.39 -15.82 -7.54
N VAL A 291 8.68 -16.40 -6.57
CA VAL A 291 9.10 -17.63 -5.88
C VAL A 291 9.10 -18.82 -6.83
N ALA A 292 8.16 -18.90 -7.78
CA ALA A 292 8.16 -19.92 -8.81
C ALA A 292 9.48 -20.01 -9.61
N GLN A 293 10.22 -18.90 -9.71
CA GLN A 293 11.53 -18.85 -10.37
C GLN A 293 12.70 -18.87 -9.39
N TYR A 294 12.57 -18.20 -8.24
CA TYR A 294 13.66 -18.03 -7.27
C TYR A 294 13.84 -19.25 -6.35
N LEU A 295 12.74 -19.94 -5.99
CA LEU A 295 12.73 -21.12 -5.11
C LEU A 295 11.96 -22.28 -5.76
N PRO A 296 12.40 -22.80 -6.92
CA PRO A 296 11.66 -23.84 -7.66
C PRO A 296 11.55 -25.18 -6.91
N HIS A 297 12.37 -25.39 -5.87
CA HIS A 297 12.34 -26.57 -5.02
C HIS A 297 11.26 -26.51 -3.92
N ALA A 298 10.61 -25.36 -3.75
CA ALA A 298 9.60 -25.11 -2.71
C ALA A 298 8.23 -24.79 -3.33
N PRO A 299 7.59 -25.74 -4.03
CA PRO A 299 6.34 -25.50 -4.76
C PRO A 299 5.17 -25.07 -3.87
N PHE A 300 5.15 -25.52 -2.61
CA PHE A 300 4.16 -25.13 -1.61
C PHE A 300 4.08 -23.62 -1.33
N LEU A 301 5.03 -22.83 -1.84
CA LEU A 301 5.05 -21.38 -1.71
C LEU A 301 4.40 -20.64 -2.87
N PHE A 302 4.09 -21.30 -3.99
CA PHE A 302 3.49 -20.66 -5.19
C PHE A 302 2.37 -21.47 -5.85
N GLU A 303 2.01 -22.62 -5.26
CA GLU A 303 0.82 -23.41 -5.59
C GLU A 303 -0.46 -22.84 -5.00
#